data_AF-A0A2D2AT41-F1
#
_entry.id   AF-A0A2D2AT41-F1
#
_cell.length_a   1.000
_cell.length_b   1.000
_cell.length_c   1.000
_cell.angle_alpha   90.00
_cell.angle_beta   90.00
_cell.angle_gamma   90.00
#
_symmetry.space_group_name_H-M   'P 1'
#
loop_
_entity.id
_entity.type
_entity.pdbx_description
1 polymer ?
#
loop_
_entity_poly.entity_id
_entity_poly.type
_entity_poly.pdbx_seq_one_letter_code
_entity_poly.pdbx_strand_id
1 'polypeptide(L)'
;MITRYAFILMIPGADPVRDRIVIERDGLTSTIFPTPSADAVTRSVQLAAEDGAQLIEICGAFGPVGAAAAIEAVGGRIPIGSVSFGPESITSLAALIAT
;
A
#
# COMPACT_ATOMS: atom_id res chain seq x y z
N MET A 1 -18.44 -5.36 -8.61
CA MET A 1 -17.30 -4.89 -9.44
C MET A 1 -16.52 -3.89 -8.60
N ILE A 2 -15.19 -4.00 -8.55
CA ILE A 2 -14.35 -3.05 -7.81
C ILE A 2 -14.18 -1.80 -8.68
N THR A 3 -14.50 -0.63 -8.14
CA THR A 3 -14.39 0.68 -8.80
C THR A 3 -13.46 1.63 -8.07
N ARG A 4 -12.99 1.28 -6.86
CA ARG A 4 -12.02 2.08 -6.09
C ARG A 4 -10.89 1.22 -5.53
N TYR A 5 -9.68 1.43 -6.03
CA TYR A 5 -8.46 0.77 -5.57
C TYR A 5 -7.56 1.75 -4.83
N ALA A 6 -6.83 1.25 -3.84
CA ALA A 6 -5.74 1.98 -3.23
C ALA A 6 -4.43 1.20 -3.28
N PHE A 7 -3.33 1.92 -3.47
CA PHE A 7 -1.98 1.40 -3.43
C PHE A 7 -1.19 2.17 -2.37
N ILE A 8 -0.59 1.45 -1.43
CA ILE A 8 0.26 2.03 -0.39
C ILE A 8 1.72 1.77 -0.76
N LEU A 9 2.47 2.83 -1.03
CA LEU A 9 3.87 2.75 -1.45
C LEU A 9 4.75 3.42 -0.41
N MET A 10 5.84 2.75 0.01
CA MET A 10 6.79 3.36 0.92
C MET A 10 7.66 4.39 0.17
N ILE A 11 7.50 5.67 0.51
CA ILE A 11 8.25 6.79 -0.06
C ILE A 11 8.72 7.67 1.09
N PRO A 12 10.01 7.59 1.50
CA PRO A 12 10.53 8.37 2.62
C PRO A 12 10.25 9.86 2.50
N GLY A 13 9.75 10.45 3.58
CA GLY A 13 9.44 11.89 3.66
C GLY A 13 8.13 12.32 3.00
N ALA A 14 7.39 11.40 2.37
CA ALA A 14 6.10 11.72 1.77
C ALA A 14 4.99 11.86 2.82
N ASP A 15 3.96 12.63 2.47
CA ASP A 15 2.75 12.83 3.26
C ASP A 15 1.56 12.07 2.60
N PRO A 16 0.98 11.06 3.27
CA PRO A 16 -0.11 10.24 2.71
C PRO A 16 -1.43 11.00 2.52
N VAL A 17 -1.54 12.22 3.04
CA VAL A 17 -2.68 13.12 2.82
C VAL A 17 -2.42 14.03 1.64
N ARG A 18 -1.22 14.63 1.55
CA ARG A 18 -0.93 15.67 0.56
C ARG A 18 -0.41 15.13 -0.77
N ASP A 19 0.39 14.07 -0.75
CA ASP A 19 1.17 13.63 -1.92
C ASP A 19 0.46 12.53 -2.73
N ARG A 20 -0.86 12.39 -2.54
CA ARG A 20 -1.66 11.36 -3.21
C ARG A 20 -1.62 11.50 -4.73
N ILE A 21 -1.53 10.37 -5.42
CA ILE A 21 -1.65 10.32 -6.89
C ILE A 21 -2.95 9.62 -7.23
N VAL A 22 -3.81 10.27 -8.01
CA VAL A 22 -5.12 9.72 -8.41
C VAL A 22 -5.13 9.45 -9.90
N ILE A 23 -5.57 8.26 -10.27
CA ILE A 23 -5.75 7.82 -11.66
C ILE A 23 -7.22 7.46 -11.86
N GLU A 24 -7.88 8.14 -12.79
CA GLU A 24 -9.30 7.92 -13.11
C GLU A 24 -9.48 7.46 -14.55
N ARG A 25 -10.14 6.30 -14.75
CA ARG A 25 -10.44 5.73 -16.07
C ARG A 25 -11.74 4.93 -16.03
N ASP A 26 -12.68 5.21 -16.93
CA ASP A 26 -13.89 4.40 -17.15
C ASP A 26 -14.68 4.03 -15.86
N GLY A 27 -14.80 4.97 -14.93
CA GLY A 27 -15.50 4.77 -13.65
C GLY A 27 -14.70 4.03 -12.57
N LEU A 28 -13.43 3.74 -12.84
CA LEU A 28 -12.43 3.24 -11.89
C LEU A 28 -11.57 4.41 -11.38
N THR A 29 -11.44 4.49 -10.06
CA THR A 29 -10.49 5.40 -9.39
C THR A 29 -9.44 4.58 -8.66
N SER A 30 -8.17 4.76 -9.01
CA SER A 30 -7.02 4.19 -8.31
C SER A 30 -6.26 5.31 -7.63
N THR A 31 -6.05 5.19 -6.31
CA THR A 31 -5.30 6.18 -5.53
C THR A 31 -4.04 5.57 -4.96
N ILE A 32 -2.90 6.22 -5.19
CA ILE A 32 -1.65 5.90 -4.52
C ILE A 32 -1.53 6.79 -3.29
N PHE A 33 -1.30 6.17 -2.14
CA PHE A 33 -0.98 6.83 -0.88
C PHE A 33 0.51 6.61 -0.60
N PRO A 34 1.36 7.62 -0.84
CA PRO A 34 2.74 7.59 -0.42
C PRO A 34 2.84 7.56 1.10
N THR A 35 3.59 6.61 1.64
CA THR A 35 3.70 6.39 3.08
C THR A 35 5.17 6.53 3.49
N PRO A 36 5.49 7.36 4.50
CA PRO A 36 6.88 7.69 4.80
C PRO A 36 7.69 6.52 5.37
N SER A 37 7.02 5.54 5.96
CA SER A 37 7.66 4.53 6.81
C SER A 37 6.71 3.38 7.14
N ALA A 38 7.27 2.29 7.69
CA ALA A 38 6.48 1.09 8.02
C ALA A 38 5.43 1.34 9.11
N ASP A 39 5.71 2.18 10.10
CA ASP A 39 4.80 2.56 11.19
C ASP A 39 3.63 3.43 10.71
N ALA A 40 3.78 4.12 9.57
CA ALA A 40 2.72 4.93 8.97
C ALA A 40 1.73 4.14 8.09
N VAL A 41 1.93 2.81 7.92
CA VAL A 41 1.06 1.97 7.08
C VAL A 41 -0.38 1.97 7.57
N THR A 42 -0.60 1.83 8.88
CA THR A 42 -1.93 1.79 9.52
C THR A 42 -2.72 3.07 9.23
N ARG A 43 -2.08 4.23 9.33
CA ARG A 43 -2.76 5.50 9.01
C ARG A 43 -3.10 5.59 7.52
N SER A 44 -2.20 5.14 6.66
CA SER A 44 -2.38 5.22 5.20
C SER A 44 -3.52 4.30 4.72
N VAL A 45 -3.65 3.09 5.28
CA VAL A 45 -4.78 2.20 4.96
C VAL A 45 -6.10 2.70 5.54
N GLN A 46 -6.09 3.36 6.70
CA GLN A 46 -7.28 4.01 7.24
C GLN A 46 -7.74 5.17 6.36
N LEU A 47 -6.81 6.01 5.88
CA LEU A 47 -7.11 7.06 4.92
C LEU A 47 -7.70 6.50 3.62
N ALA A 48 -7.13 5.42 3.09
CA ALA A 48 -7.68 4.74 1.92
C ALA A 48 -9.10 4.19 2.17
N ALA A 49 -9.35 3.63 3.36
CA ALA A 49 -10.66 3.13 3.76
C ALA A 49 -11.69 4.26 3.91
N GLU A 50 -11.31 5.39 4.53
CA GLU A 50 -12.10 6.61 4.65
C GLU A 50 -12.45 7.18 3.27
N ASP A 51 -11.49 7.12 2.34
CA ASP A 51 -11.69 7.48 0.93
C ASP A 51 -12.56 6.46 0.18
N GLY A 52 -12.95 5.33 0.75
CA GLY A 52 -13.85 4.36 0.14
C GLY A 52 -13.16 3.32 -0.75
N ALA A 53 -11.88 3.04 -0.52
CA ALA A 53 -11.19 1.93 -1.17
C ALA A 53 -11.90 0.59 -0.89
N GLN A 54 -12.04 -0.22 -1.93
CA GLN A 54 -12.67 -1.54 -1.87
C GLN A 54 -11.63 -2.68 -1.88
N LEU A 55 -10.41 -2.38 -2.32
CA LEU A 55 -9.21 -3.21 -2.22
C LEU A 55 -8.02 -2.29 -1.96
N ILE A 56 -7.12 -2.71 -1.07
CA ILE A 56 -5.88 -1.99 -0.78
C ILE A 56 -4.71 -2.94 -1.01
N GLU A 57 -3.79 -2.55 -1.88
CA GLU A 57 -2.51 -3.25 -2.09
C GLU A 57 -1.39 -2.49 -1.39
N ILE A 58 -0.52 -3.18 -0.66
CA ILE A 58 0.65 -2.59 -0.01
C ILE A 58 1.94 -3.13 -0.63
N CYS A 59 2.93 -2.25 -0.80
CA CYS A 59 4.22 -2.64 -1.35
C CYS A 59 5.00 -3.59 -0.42
N GLY A 60 5.90 -4.40 -0.98
CA GLY A 60 6.63 -5.42 -0.20
C GLY A 60 7.55 -4.87 0.89
N ALA A 61 7.86 -3.57 0.88
CA ALA A 61 8.68 -2.94 1.91
C ALA A 61 8.03 -2.95 3.31
N PHE A 62 6.70 -3.15 3.40
CA PHE A 62 6.01 -3.28 4.69
C PHE A 62 6.17 -4.66 5.33
N GLY A 63 6.51 -5.67 4.53
CA GLY A 63 6.67 -7.05 4.99
C GLY A 63 5.41 -7.65 5.64
N PRO A 64 5.52 -8.86 6.21
CA PRO A 64 4.38 -9.57 6.80
C PRO A 64 3.81 -8.87 8.05
N VAL A 65 4.66 -8.20 8.85
CA VAL A 65 4.21 -7.48 10.06
C VAL A 65 3.39 -6.25 9.67
N GLY A 66 3.84 -5.47 8.69
CA GLY A 66 3.08 -4.32 8.19
C GLY A 66 1.76 -4.75 7.52
N ALA A 67 1.76 -5.88 6.80
CA ALA A 67 0.54 -6.46 6.24
C ALA A 67 -0.49 -6.83 7.31
N ALA A 68 -0.05 -7.50 8.39
CA ALA A 68 -0.92 -7.84 9.51
C ALA A 68 -1.50 -6.57 10.18
N ALA A 69 -0.66 -5.57 10.45
CA ALA A 69 -1.09 -4.30 11.03
C ALA A 69 -2.09 -3.54 10.13
N ALA A 70 -1.92 -3.61 8.81
CA ALA A 70 -2.85 -3.04 7.84
C ALA A 70 -4.22 -3.74 7.86
N ILE A 71 -4.24 -5.07 7.94
CA ILE A 71 -5.48 -5.87 8.04
C ILE A 71 -6.25 -5.51 9.31
N GLU A 72 -5.56 -5.41 10.44
CA GLU A 72 -6.16 -5.02 11.73
C GLU A 72 -6.70 -3.58 11.68
N ALA A 73 -5.96 -2.65 11.08
CA ALA A 73 -6.34 -1.25 10.98
C ALA A 73 -7.68 -1.01 10.26
N VAL A 74 -8.03 -1.85 9.29
CA VAL A 74 -9.32 -1.80 8.57
C VAL A 74 -10.36 -2.76 9.16
N GLY A 75 -10.03 -3.44 10.27
CA GLY A 75 -10.91 -4.40 10.94
C GLY A 75 -11.34 -5.56 10.05
N GLY A 76 -10.49 -5.99 9.11
CA GLY A 76 -10.78 -7.06 8.16
C GLY A 76 -11.90 -6.77 7.15
N ARG A 77 -12.41 -5.54 7.06
CA ARG A 77 -13.54 -5.18 6.18
C ARG A 77 -13.14 -4.93 4.72
N ILE A 78 -11.88 -4.56 4.49
CA ILE A 78 -11.33 -4.31 3.17
C ILE A 78 -10.20 -5.33 2.95
N PRO A 79 -10.23 -6.11 1.85
CA PRO A 79 -9.13 -7.02 1.55
C PRO A 79 -7.81 -6.25 1.38
N ILE A 80 -6.76 -6.76 2.01
CA ILE A 80 -5.40 -6.23 1.90
C ILE A 80 -4.57 -7.23 1.09
N GLY A 81 -4.05 -6.79 -0.05
CA GLY A 81 -3.00 -7.49 -0.80
C GLY A 81 -1.62 -6.98 -0.39
N SER A 82 -0.63 -7.87 -0.39
CA SER A 82 0.76 -7.53 -0.09
C SER A 82 1.67 -8.12 -1.16
N VAL A 83 2.44 -7.26 -1.81
CA VAL A 83 3.40 -7.67 -2.84
C VAL A 83 4.61 -8.33 -2.19
N SER A 84 5.06 -9.45 -2.72
CA SER A 84 6.30 -10.13 -2.30
C SER A 84 7.18 -10.43 -3.51
N PHE A 85 8.51 -10.43 -3.31
CA PHE A 85 9.44 -10.88 -4.33
C PHE A 85 9.52 -12.40 -4.35
N GLY A 86 9.39 -13.01 -5.53
CA GLY A 86 9.57 -14.44 -5.69
C GLY A 86 11.06 -14.85 -5.68
N PRO A 87 11.35 -16.16 -5.59
CA PRO A 87 12.71 -16.69 -5.59
C PRO A 87 13.52 -16.27 -6.83
N GLU A 88 12.86 -16.08 -7.97
CA GLU A 88 13.47 -15.64 -9.23
C GLU A 88 14.07 -14.23 -9.18
N SER A 89 13.63 -13.40 -8.23
CA SER A 89 14.04 -11.99 -8.13
C SER A 89 14.82 -11.68 -6.85
N ILE A 90 14.86 -12.58 -5.87
CA ILE A 90 15.36 -12.30 -4.52
C ILE A 90 16.87 -11.98 -4.49
N THR A 91 17.67 -12.62 -5.36
CA THR A 91 19.10 -12.36 -5.47
C THR A 91 19.37 -10.94 -5.97
N SER A 92 18.64 -10.50 -7.00
CA SER A 92 18.78 -9.14 -7.54
C SER A 92 18.32 -8.08 -6.55
N LEU A 93 17.25 -8.35 -5.80
CA LEU A 93 16.81 -7.47 -4.72
C LEU A 93 17.88 -7.34 -3.63
N ALA A 94 18.44 -8.46 -3.17
CA ALA A 94 19.48 -8.46 -2.13
C ALA A 94 20.70 -7.64 -2.55
N ALA A 95 21.11 -7.73 -3.81
CA ALA A 95 22.20 -6.93 -4.36
C ALA A 95 21.89 -5.42 -4.36
N LEU A 96 20.64 -5.02 -4.63
CA LEU A 96 20.21 -3.62 -4.65
C LEU A 96 20.19 -2.99 -3.25
N ILE A 97 19.77 -3.73 -2.22
CA ILE A 97 19.58 -3.18 -0.86
C ILE A 97 20.82 -3.33 0.04
N ALA A 98 21.86 -4.03 -0.44
CA ALA A 98 23.13 -4.17 0.26
C ALA A 98 24.08 -2.97 0.08
N THR A 99 23.68 -1.98 -0.73
CA THR A 99 24.43 -0.75 -1.01
C THR A 99 23.91 0.42 -0.19
#